data_AF-A0A2M7ZAQ1-F1
#
_entry.id   AF-A0A2M7ZAQ1-F1
#
_cell.length_a   1.000
_cell.length_b   1.000
_cell.length_c   1.000
_cell.angle_alpha   90.00
_cell.angle_beta   90.00
_cell.angle_gamma   90.00
#
_symmetry.space_group_name_H-M   'P 1'
#
loop_
_entity.id
_entity.type
_entity.pdbx_description
1 polymer ?
#
loop_
_entity_poly.entity_id
_entity_poly.type
_entity_poly.pdbx_seq_one_letter_code
_entity_poly.pdbx_strand_id
1 'polypeptide(L)'
;MSKIRKVKTSTKKLESPFRNYWSVKNQIIFGAGIIVTMIGFILMNQYPWDNPLSMTYSAIVLLFAYAVIFPVAIFYKKKQNAEK
;
A
#
# COMPACT_ATOMS: atom_id res chain seq x y z
N MET A 1 -28.45 7.55 52.13
CA MET A 1 -27.19 7.74 51.36
C MET A 1 -27.39 7.20 49.95
N SER A 2 -27.36 8.05 48.92
CA SER A 2 -27.58 7.61 47.54
C SER A 2 -26.27 7.14 46.91
N LYS A 3 -26.23 5.89 46.47
CA LYS A 3 -25.07 5.26 45.82
C LYS A 3 -24.93 5.82 44.40
N ILE A 4 -23.99 6.75 44.22
CA ILE A 4 -23.65 7.34 42.93
C ILE A 4 -23.08 6.22 42.04
N ARG A 5 -23.87 5.72 41.08
CA ARG A 5 -23.39 4.77 40.07
C ARG A 5 -22.50 5.53 39.08
N LYS A 6 -21.20 5.26 39.10
CA LYS A 6 -20.29 5.70 38.03
C LYS A 6 -20.71 5.03 36.73
N VAL A 7 -21.33 5.80 35.84
CA VAL A 7 -21.55 5.40 34.45
C VAL A 7 -20.17 5.25 33.82
N LYS A 8 -19.77 4.02 33.45
CA LYS A 8 -18.59 3.80 32.62
C LYS A 8 -18.90 4.43 31.26
N THR A 9 -18.44 5.67 31.07
CA THR A 9 -18.39 6.29 29.75
C THR A 9 -17.48 5.42 28.89
N SER A 10 -18.08 4.59 28.04
CA SER A 10 -17.36 3.88 26.99
C SER A 10 -16.90 4.94 25.99
N THR A 11 -15.74 5.53 26.26
CA THR A 11 -15.01 6.30 25.27
C THR A 11 -14.70 5.33 24.14
N LYS A 12 -15.54 5.32 23.10
CA LYS A 12 -15.23 4.60 21.87
C LYS A 12 -13.86 5.10 21.45
N LYS A 13 -12.85 4.23 21.52
CA LYS A 13 -11.51 4.57 21.03
C LYS A 13 -11.71 4.95 19.57
N LEU A 14 -11.48 6.23 19.26
CA LEU A 14 -11.43 6.72 17.89
C LEU A 14 -10.18 6.07 17.28
N GLU A 15 -10.36 4.87 16.75
CA GLU A 15 -9.28 4.22 16.03
C GLU A 15 -9.02 5.03 14.77
N SER A 16 -7.85 5.65 14.70
CA SER A 16 -7.45 6.45 13.54
C SER A 16 -7.62 5.61 12.26
N PRO A 17 -8.24 6.15 11.21
CA PRO A 17 -8.48 5.43 9.95
C PRO A 17 -7.17 5.01 9.24
N PHE A 18 -6.03 5.50 9.73
CA PHE A 18 -4.68 5.21 9.26
C PHE A 18 -3.94 4.15 10.09
N ARG A 19 -4.49 3.69 11.23
CA ARG A 19 -3.80 2.72 12.11
C ARG A 19 -3.63 1.34 11.46
N ASN A 20 -4.54 0.96 10.55
CA ASN A 20 -4.56 -0.35 9.91
C ASN A 20 -4.05 -0.34 8.45
N TYR A 21 -3.38 0.74 8.04
CA TYR A 21 -2.74 0.81 6.72
C TYR A 21 -1.49 -0.08 6.64
N TRP A 22 -0.77 -0.10 7.77
CA TRP A 22 0.33 -0.96 8.22
C TRP A 22 0.19 -2.48 8.17
N SER A 23 -0.82 -3.05 7.53
CA SER A 23 -1.02 -4.51 7.63
C SER A 23 0.12 -5.28 6.94
N VAL A 24 0.50 -6.43 7.50
CA VAL A 24 1.57 -7.30 6.98
C VAL A 24 1.38 -7.63 5.49
N LYS A 25 0.12 -7.76 5.05
CA LYS A 25 -0.23 -7.94 3.63
C LYS A 25 0.08 -6.73 2.76
N ASN A 26 -0.25 -5.53 3.23
CA ASN A 26 0.01 -4.27 2.50
C ASN A 26 1.51 -4.02 2.39
N GLN A 27 2.29 -4.37 3.42
CA GLN A 27 3.75 -4.30 3.37
C GLN A 27 4.35 -5.24 2.32
N ILE A 28 3.79 -6.44 2.12
CA ILE A 28 4.24 -7.37 1.07
C ILE A 28 3.96 -6.77 -0.32
N ILE A 29 2.78 -6.20 -0.55
CA ILE A 29 2.42 -5.58 -1.84
C ILE A 29 3.28 -4.33 -2.09
N PHE A 30 3.54 -3.54 -1.05
CA PHE A 30 4.43 -2.39 -1.12
C PHE A 30 5.87 -2.81 -1.46
N GLY A 31 6.38 -3.86 -0.81
CA GLY A 31 7.69 -4.43 -1.11
C GLY A 31 7.80 -4.96 -2.55
N ALA A 32 6.74 -5.61 -3.06
CA ALA A 32 6.67 -6.03 -4.45
C ALA A 32 6.74 -4.82 -5.42
N GLY A 33 6.08 -3.70 -5.09
CA GLY A 33 6.18 -2.46 -5.86
C GLY A 33 7.59 -1.87 -5.93
N ILE A 34 8.35 -1.95 -4.83
CA ILE A 34 9.76 -1.54 -4.81
C ILE A 34 10.58 -2.42 -5.75
N ILE A 35 10.37 -3.74 -5.74
CA ILE A 35 11.08 -4.67 -6.64
C ILE A 35 10.77 -4.36 -8.12
N VAL A 36 9.50 -4.13 -8.45
CA VAL A 36 9.09 -3.76 -9.82
C VAL A 36 9.72 -2.43 -10.24
N THR A 37 9.81 -1.46 -9.33
CA THR A 37 10.49 -0.18 -9.58
C THR A 37 11.98 -0.40 -9.86
N MET A 38 12.66 -1.24 -9.08
CA MET A 38 14.06 -1.59 -9.33
C MET A 38 14.24 -2.23 -10.71
N ILE A 39 13.36 -3.15 -11.11
CA ILE A 39 13.40 -3.78 -12.43
C ILE A 39 13.22 -2.74 -13.54
N GLY A 40 12.29 -1.79 -13.37
CA GLY A 40 12.08 -0.69 -14.31
C GLY A 40 13.35 0.16 -14.51
N PHE A 41 14.04 0.50 -13.43
CA PHE A 41 15.32 1.21 -13.48
C PHE A 41 16.44 0.39 -14.12
N ILE A 42 16.50 -0.92 -13.87
CA ILE A 42 17.46 -1.82 -14.52
C ILE A 42 17.21 -1.88 -16.03
N LEU A 43 15.94 -1.94 -16.46
CA LEU A 43 15.56 -1.87 -17.88
C LEU A 43 15.96 -0.54 -18.52
N MET A 44 15.85 0.56 -17.76
CA MET A 44 16.29 1.89 -18.20
C MET A 44 17.81 1.95 -18.42
N ASN A 45 18.57 1.23 -17.59
CA ASN A 45 20.03 1.25 -17.60
C ASN A 45 20.66 0.28 -18.63
N GLN A 46 19.85 -0.37 -19.47
CA GLN A 46 20.37 -1.21 -20.55
C GLN A 46 20.88 -0.34 -21.71
N TYR A 47 22.08 -0.68 -22.21
CA TYR A 47 22.70 -0.11 -23.41
C TYR A 47 22.39 -1.01 -24.61
N PRO A 48 22.10 -0.51 -25.84
CA PRO A 48 22.07 0.88 -26.32
C PRO A 48 20.75 1.61 -26.04
N TRP A 49 20.84 2.93 -25.84
CA TRP A 49 19.71 3.84 -25.55
C TRP A 49 18.65 3.94 -26.65
N ASP A 50 18.98 3.48 -27.87
CA ASP A 50 18.10 3.41 -29.05
C ASP A 50 17.23 2.14 -29.07
N ASN A 51 17.36 1.27 -28.07
CA ASN A 51 16.48 0.12 -27.97
C ASN A 51 15.09 0.57 -27.47
N PRO A 52 13.99 0.34 -28.23
CA PRO A 52 12.63 0.65 -27.77
C PRO A 52 12.28 -0.03 -26.44
N LEU A 53 12.94 -1.15 -26.12
CA LEU A 53 12.84 -1.83 -24.83
C LEU A 53 13.31 -0.95 -23.65
N SER A 54 14.38 -0.20 -23.81
CA SER A 54 14.91 0.65 -22.74
C SER A 54 14.12 1.96 -22.60
N MET A 55 13.67 2.54 -23.72
CA MET A 55 13.03 3.85 -23.70
C MET A 55 11.52 3.77 -23.40
N THR A 56 10.80 2.86 -24.07
CA THR A 56 9.33 2.77 -23.95
C THR A 56 8.91 1.82 -22.84
N TYR A 57 9.50 0.62 -22.78
CA TYR A 57 9.06 -0.37 -21.78
C TYR A 57 9.50 0.00 -20.37
N SER A 58 10.69 0.60 -20.17
CA SER A 58 11.07 1.13 -18.86
C SER A 58 10.07 2.19 -18.37
N ALA A 59 9.74 3.17 -19.21
CA ALA A 59 8.78 4.22 -18.85
C ALA A 59 7.40 3.65 -18.49
N ILE A 60 6.92 2.66 -19.25
CA ILE A 60 5.65 1.98 -18.97
C ILE A 60 5.72 1.20 -17.65
N VAL A 61 6.81 0.48 -17.38
CA VAL A 61 6.97 -0.30 -16.15
C VAL A 61 7.03 0.61 -14.92
N LEU A 62 7.77 1.72 -14.97
CA LEU A 62 7.78 2.71 -13.88
C LEU A 62 6.42 3.37 -13.71
N LEU A 63 5.74 3.73 -14.81
CA LEU A 63 4.40 4.31 -14.76
C LEU A 63 3.40 3.34 -14.13
N PHE A 64 3.47 2.05 -14.48
CA PHE A 64 2.59 1.03 -13.91
C PHE A 64 2.89 0.78 -12.44
N ALA A 65 4.17 0.77 -12.05
CA ALA A 65 4.55 0.67 -10.65
C ALA A 65 3.95 1.84 -9.86
N TYR A 66 4.12 3.07 -10.32
CA TYR A 66 3.67 4.28 -9.64
C TYR A 66 2.14 4.48 -9.66
N ALA A 67 1.49 4.22 -10.79
CA ALA A 67 0.07 4.50 -10.99
C ALA A 67 -0.85 3.35 -10.56
N VAL A 68 -0.34 2.11 -10.49
CA VAL A 68 -1.15 0.93 -10.14
C VAL A 68 -0.65 0.29 -8.86
N ILE A 69 0.62 -0.10 -8.79
CA ILE A 69 1.11 -0.90 -7.67
C ILE A 69 1.11 -0.10 -6.36
N PHE A 70 1.58 1.15 -6.37
CA PHE A 70 1.56 1.98 -5.17
C PHE A 70 0.13 2.29 -4.69
N PRO A 71 -0.81 2.75 -5.54
CA PRO A 71 -2.20 2.97 -5.12
C PRO A 71 -2.87 1.69 -4.63
N VAL A 72 -2.62 0.54 -5.26
CA VAL A 72 -3.16 -0.74 -4.80
C VAL A 72 -2.56 -1.11 -3.44
N ALA A 73 -1.24 -1.04 -3.26
CA ALA A 73 -0.59 -1.33 -1.97
C ALA A 73 -1.17 -0.48 -0.82
N ILE A 74 -1.50 0.76 -1.14
CA ILE A 74 -2.07 1.78 -0.26
C ILE A 74 -3.56 1.51 0.05
N PHE A 75 -4.39 1.33 -0.98
CA PHE A 75 -5.83 1.20 -0.84
C PHE A 75 -6.31 -0.21 -0.52
N TYR A 76 -5.43 -1.22 -0.58
CA TYR A 76 -5.78 -2.61 -0.28
C TYR A 76 -6.09 -2.80 1.21
N LYS A 77 -7.27 -2.36 1.65
CA LYS A 77 -7.77 -2.67 2.98
C LYS A 77 -8.36 -4.07 2.94
N LYS A 78 -7.78 -5.00 3.71
CA LYS A 78 -8.43 -6.29 3.97
C LYS A 78 -9.82 -5.98 4.54
N LYS A 79 -10.87 -6.29 3.78
CA LYS A 79 -12.23 -6.34 4.33
C LYS A 79 -12.14 -7.33 5.49
N GLN A 80 -12.24 -6.85 6.73
CA GLN A 80 -12.45 -7.75 7.86
C GLN A 80 -13.73 -8.49 7.50
N ASN A 81 -13.61 -9.79 7.22
CA ASN A 81 -14.77 -10.64 7.10
C ASN A 81 -15.57 -10.37 8.37
N ALA A 82 -16.76 -9.79 8.21
CA ALA A 82 -17.79 -9.88 9.21
C ALA A 82 -18.05 -11.38 9.34
N GLU A 83 -17.39 -11.98 10.32
CA GLU A 83 -17.58 -13.35 10.74
C GLU A 83 -19.08 -13.50 11.06
N LYS A 84 -19.72 -14.45 10.37
CA LYS A 84 -21.05 -14.94 10.76
C LYS A 84 -20.91 -15.70 12.07
#